data_AF-A0A6P0I7E4-F1
#
_entry.id   AF-A0A6P0I7E4-F1
#
_cell.length_a   1.000
_cell.length_b   1.000
_cell.length_c   1.000
_cell.angle_alpha   90.00
_cell.angle_beta   90.00
_cell.angle_gamma   90.00
#
_symmetry.space_group_name_H-M   'P 1'
#
loop_
_entity.id
_entity.type
_entity.pdbx_description
1 polymer ?
#
loop_
_entity_poly.entity_id
_entity_poly.type
_entity_poly.pdbx_seq_one_letter_code
_entity_poly.pdbx_strand_id
1 'polypeptide(L)'
;MSNLITKFFSSVWHKFPQQISKLVATLVTTFVLLLVCTIVIPVPLAHAAYSLSCDGLDAGGNPYTASYVNGLFTQVRFDRSPDLPPVVSELTYDTVNEQGQPIYRGGYLGMADVVLIDISGGNVKPGSEVSVAVDNNWNQERGICGV
;
A
#
# COMPACT_ATOMS: atom_id res chain seq x y z
N MET A 1 41.01 79.85 -1.01
CA MET A 1 40.98 79.44 0.40
C MET A 1 40.83 77.93 0.47
N SER A 2 41.85 77.28 1.04
CA SER A 2 41.75 76.05 1.85
C SER A 2 41.30 74.78 1.11
N ASN A 3 42.18 73.88 0.61
CA ASN A 3 43.19 73.13 1.37
C ASN A 3 42.63 72.66 2.72
N LEU A 4 41.95 71.50 2.78
CA LEU A 4 41.93 70.65 3.99
C LEU A 4 41.32 69.24 3.86
N ILE A 5 40.81 68.78 2.70
CA ILE A 5 40.08 67.50 2.62
C ILE A 5 40.86 66.41 1.86
N THR A 6 42.11 66.68 1.45
CA THR A 6 42.89 65.75 0.60
C THR A 6 43.90 64.88 1.36
N LYS A 7 43.85 64.81 2.71
CA LYS A 7 44.86 64.07 3.48
C LYS A 7 44.37 63.01 4.48
N PHE A 8 43.05 62.79 4.59
CA PHE A 8 42.55 61.71 5.47
C PHE A 8 42.23 60.39 4.76
N PHE A 9 42.29 60.35 3.42
CA PHE A 9 41.82 59.18 2.65
C PHE A 9 42.87 58.12 2.30
N SER A 10 44.16 58.31 2.63
CA SER A 10 45.21 57.39 2.15
C SER A 10 45.78 56.40 3.19
N SER A 11 45.33 56.41 4.45
CA SER A 11 46.04 55.70 5.54
C SER A 11 45.33 54.47 6.12
N VAL A 12 44.11 54.10 5.69
CA VAL A 12 43.31 53.06 6.39
C VAL A 12 42.90 51.88 5.49
N TRP A 13 43.34 51.86 4.23
CA TRP A 13 42.86 50.88 3.23
C TRP A 13 43.86 49.81 2.79
N HIS A 14 44.91 49.53 3.59
CA HIS A 14 45.88 48.48 3.22
C HIS A 14 45.98 47.28 4.15
N LYS A 15 45.13 47.16 5.18
CA LYS A 15 45.12 45.99 6.08
C LYS A 15 43.73 45.61 6.58
N PHE A 16 42.71 45.58 5.71
CA PHE A 16 41.47 44.85 6.01
C PHE A 16 41.41 43.56 5.20
N PRO A 17 41.32 42.40 5.85
CA PRO A 17 42.19 41.28 5.53
C PRO A 17 41.45 40.22 4.71
N GLN A 18 42.16 39.62 3.76
CA GLN A 18 41.76 38.44 2.96
C GLN A 18 41.21 37.25 3.79
N GLN A 19 41.35 37.30 5.12
CA GLN A 19 40.82 36.33 6.09
C GLN A 19 39.28 36.30 6.12
N ILE A 20 38.60 37.45 5.99
CA ILE A 20 37.11 37.50 6.01
C ILE A 20 36.53 36.82 4.76
N SER A 21 37.20 36.96 3.62
CA SER A 21 36.81 36.34 2.35
C SER A 21 36.88 34.81 2.38
N LYS A 22 37.89 34.24 3.04
CA LYS A 22 38.04 32.77 3.16
C LYS A 22 36.98 32.19 4.10
N LEU A 23 36.75 32.82 5.26
CA LEU A 23 35.74 32.37 6.23
C LEU A 23 34.31 32.42 5.67
N VAL A 24 33.94 33.50 4.97
CA VAL A 24 32.62 33.64 4.33
C VAL A 24 32.46 32.63 3.19
N ALA A 25 33.49 32.41 2.37
CA ALA A 25 33.44 31.41 1.31
C ALA A 25 33.28 29.98 1.87
N THR A 26 34.02 29.62 2.91
CA THR A 26 33.90 28.29 3.54
C THR A 26 32.51 28.07 4.14
N LEU A 27 31.97 29.07 4.85
CA LEU A 27 30.63 29.00 5.47
C LEU A 27 29.51 28.82 4.42
N VAL A 28 29.55 29.60 3.34
CA VAL A 28 28.57 29.48 2.23
C VAL A 28 28.68 28.12 1.54
N THR A 29 29.90 27.60 1.36
CA THR A 29 30.10 26.30 0.71
C THR A 29 29.57 25.15 1.56
N THR A 30 29.78 25.17 2.88
CA THR A 30 29.19 24.17 3.80
C THR A 30 27.68 24.28 3.90
N PHE A 31 27.11 25.49 3.87
CA PHE A 31 25.66 25.68 3.95
C PHE A 31 24.96 25.17 2.68
N VAL A 32 25.57 25.37 1.51
CA VAL A 32 25.08 24.83 0.22
C VAL A 32 25.21 23.30 0.19
N LEU A 33 26.31 22.72 0.69
CA LEU A 33 26.49 21.25 0.70
C LEU A 33 25.49 20.53 1.62
N LEU A 34 25.16 21.14 2.77
CA LEU A 34 24.17 20.62 3.72
C LEU A 34 22.72 20.72 3.19
N LEU A 35 22.42 21.73 2.36
CA LEU A 35 21.08 21.91 1.76
C LEU A 35 20.80 20.92 0.62
N VAL A 36 21.84 20.44 -0.08
CA VAL A 36 21.68 19.48 -1.18
C VAL A 36 21.50 18.04 -0.66
N CYS A 37 22.02 17.71 0.54
CA CYS A 37 21.94 16.35 1.09
C CYS A 37 20.59 15.99 1.74
N THR A 38 19.71 16.96 2.04
CA THR A 38 18.42 16.68 2.71
C THR A 38 17.25 16.42 1.76
N ILE A 39 17.44 16.58 0.44
CA ILE A 39 16.31 16.56 -0.53
C ILE A 39 16.06 15.15 -1.11
N VAL A 40 16.90 14.15 -0.82
CA VAL A 40 16.74 12.79 -1.36
C VAL A 40 16.44 11.79 -0.24
N ILE A 41 15.41 12.08 0.57
CA ILE A 41 14.77 11.00 1.31
C ILE A 41 13.77 10.39 0.33
N PRO A 42 13.96 9.15 -0.16
CA PRO A 42 12.93 8.46 -0.93
C PRO A 42 11.72 8.33 0.00
N VAL A 43 10.70 9.15 -0.23
CA VAL A 43 9.41 8.97 0.43
C VAL A 43 8.92 7.61 -0.06
N PRO A 44 8.73 6.61 0.82
CA PRO A 44 8.12 5.38 0.37
C PRO A 44 6.75 5.75 -0.17
N LEU A 45 6.54 5.55 -1.47
CA LEU A 45 5.22 5.61 -2.09
C LEU A 45 4.42 4.48 -1.45
N ALA A 46 3.75 4.79 -0.34
CA ALA A 46 2.77 3.91 0.26
C ALA A 46 1.63 3.77 -0.76
N HIS A 47 1.74 2.79 -1.65
CA HIS A 47 0.61 2.35 -2.44
C HIS A 47 -0.39 1.80 -1.43
N ALA A 48 -1.52 2.49 -1.26
CA ALA A 48 -2.62 1.96 -0.49
C ALA A 48 -2.96 0.59 -1.08
N ALA A 49 -2.78 -0.47 -0.28
CA ALA A 49 -3.12 -1.82 -0.69
C ALA A 49 -4.62 -1.82 -1.03
N TYR A 50 -4.94 -2.14 -2.28
CA TYR A 50 -6.33 -2.24 -2.69
C TYR A 50 -6.91 -3.50 -2.04
N SER A 51 -7.85 -3.30 -1.13
CA SER A 51 -8.52 -4.37 -0.40
C SER A 51 -10.03 -4.28 -0.58
N LEU A 52 -10.67 -5.43 -0.82
CA LEU A 52 -12.12 -5.58 -0.81
C LEU A 52 -12.49 -6.77 0.08
N SER A 53 -13.69 -6.70 0.65
CA SER A 53 -14.32 -7.83 1.35
C SER A 53 -15.56 -8.24 0.59
N CYS A 54 -15.75 -9.53 0.34
CA CYS A 54 -16.91 -10.05 -0.35
C CYS A 54 -17.73 -10.92 0.59
N ASP A 55 -18.90 -10.43 0.96
CA ASP A 55 -19.77 -11.07 1.95
C ASP A 55 -20.87 -11.88 1.26
N GLY A 56 -21.17 -13.07 1.78
CA GLY A 56 -22.22 -13.94 1.28
C GLY A 56 -22.61 -15.02 2.27
N LEU A 57 -23.43 -15.98 1.83
CA LEU A 57 -23.82 -17.15 2.62
C LEU A 57 -23.27 -18.44 2.00
N ASP A 58 -22.77 -19.35 2.82
CA ASP A 58 -22.44 -20.71 2.37
C ASP A 58 -23.72 -21.52 2.07
N ALA A 59 -23.57 -22.74 1.54
CA ALA A 59 -24.72 -23.59 1.22
C ALA A 59 -25.55 -24.03 2.45
N GLY A 60 -25.01 -23.88 3.66
CA GLY A 60 -25.72 -24.10 4.93
C GLY A 60 -26.42 -22.85 5.47
N GLY A 61 -26.32 -21.70 4.79
CA GLY A 61 -26.89 -20.42 5.21
C GLY A 61 -26.02 -19.67 6.23
N ASN A 62 -24.78 -20.09 6.47
CA ASN A 62 -23.87 -19.40 7.38
C ASN A 62 -23.13 -18.27 6.64
N PRO A 63 -22.93 -17.10 7.27
CA PRO A 63 -22.20 -16.01 6.63
C PRO A 63 -20.73 -16.36 6.38
N TYR A 64 -20.20 -15.84 5.29
CA TYR A 64 -18.77 -15.80 5.04
C TYR A 64 -18.32 -14.44 4.52
N THR A 65 -17.04 -14.15 4.71
CA THR A 65 -16.34 -13.01 4.12
C THR A 65 -15.09 -13.50 3.40
N ALA A 66 -15.00 -13.27 2.10
CA ALA A 66 -13.79 -13.49 1.31
C ALA A 66 -12.95 -12.21 1.22
N SER A 67 -11.65 -12.30 1.45
CA SER A 67 -10.75 -11.14 1.43
C SER A 67 -9.96 -11.07 0.13
N TYR A 68 -10.11 -9.97 -0.61
CA TYR A 68 -9.33 -9.67 -1.81
C TYR A 68 -8.29 -8.60 -1.48
N VAL A 69 -7.01 -8.90 -1.67
CA VAL A 69 -5.90 -8.00 -1.34
C VAL A 69 -4.88 -8.03 -2.47
N ASN A 70 -4.49 -6.85 -2.95
CA ASN A 70 -3.43 -6.69 -3.95
C ASN A 70 -3.62 -7.56 -5.22
N GLY A 71 -4.86 -7.72 -5.68
CA GLY A 71 -5.14 -8.46 -6.92
C GLY A 71 -5.52 -9.93 -6.74
N LEU A 72 -5.57 -10.45 -5.51
CA LEU A 72 -5.80 -11.86 -5.24
C LEU A 72 -6.78 -12.07 -4.09
N PHE A 73 -7.58 -13.13 -4.17
CA PHE A 73 -8.27 -13.66 -3.01
C PHE A 73 -7.30 -14.43 -2.12
N THR A 74 -7.24 -14.06 -0.84
CA THR A 74 -6.23 -14.55 0.10
C THR A 74 -6.82 -15.46 1.16
N GLN A 75 -8.07 -15.26 1.54
CA GLN A 75 -8.75 -16.08 2.53
C GLN A 75 -10.28 -16.02 2.40
N VAL A 76 -10.96 -17.00 2.98
CA VAL A 76 -12.39 -16.95 3.32
C VAL A 76 -12.55 -17.19 4.81
N ARG A 77 -13.25 -16.30 5.50
CA ARG A 77 -13.66 -16.44 6.90
C ARG A 77 -15.13 -16.84 6.95
N PHE A 78 -15.43 -17.97 7.58
CA PHE A 78 -16.78 -18.46 7.77
C PHE A 78 -17.23 -18.18 9.21
N ASP A 79 -18.30 -17.40 9.35
CA ASP A 79 -19.00 -17.20 10.61
C ASP A 79 -19.92 -18.38 10.84
N ARG A 80 -19.56 -19.23 11.79
CA ARG A 80 -20.41 -20.35 12.20
C ARG A 80 -21.52 -19.85 13.13
N SER A 81 -22.20 -20.80 13.78
CA SER A 81 -23.08 -20.50 14.91
C SER A 81 -22.41 -19.51 15.89
N PRO A 82 -23.15 -18.57 16.50
CA PRO A 82 -22.61 -17.55 17.40
C PRO A 82 -21.80 -18.10 18.59
N ASP A 83 -21.98 -19.38 18.94
CA ASP A 83 -21.25 -20.05 20.03
C ASP A 83 -19.90 -20.66 19.60
N LEU A 84 -19.61 -20.67 18.29
CA LEU A 84 -18.39 -21.26 17.73
C LEU A 84 -17.47 -20.18 17.16
N PRO A 85 -16.14 -20.33 17.31
CA PRO A 85 -15.21 -19.39 16.70
C PRO A 85 -15.32 -19.48 15.16
N PRO A 86 -15.09 -18.37 14.45
CA PRO A 86 -15.00 -18.39 12.99
C PRO A 86 -13.91 -19.34 12.50
N VAL A 87 -14.09 -19.87 11.29
CA VAL A 87 -13.09 -20.70 10.61
C VAL A 87 -12.51 -19.89 9.46
N VAL A 88 -11.18 -19.83 9.37
CA VAL A 88 -10.49 -19.19 8.25
C VAL A 88 -9.90 -20.27 7.37
N SER A 89 -10.16 -20.17 6.07
CA SER A 89 -9.49 -20.91 5.03
C SER A 89 -8.55 -19.95 4.30
N GLU A 90 -7.24 -20.17 4.42
CA GLU A 90 -6.27 -19.54 3.53
C GLU A 90 -6.51 -20.05 2.09
N LEU A 91 -6.44 -19.14 1.13
CA LEU A 91 -6.67 -19.43 -0.28
C LEU A 91 -5.37 -19.37 -1.07
N THR A 92 -5.22 -20.29 -1.99
CA THR A 92 -4.18 -20.29 -3.02
C THR A 92 -4.84 -20.23 -4.39
N TYR A 93 -4.33 -19.40 -5.28
CA TYR A 93 -4.74 -19.42 -6.68
C TYR A 93 -4.44 -20.79 -7.30
N ASP A 94 -5.42 -21.37 -7.98
CA ASP A 94 -5.29 -22.68 -8.63
C ASP A 94 -5.22 -22.55 -10.14
N THR A 95 -6.30 -22.07 -10.76
CA THR A 95 -6.47 -22.07 -12.21
C THR A 95 -7.51 -21.03 -12.68
N VAL A 96 -7.83 -21.05 -13.97
CA VAL A 96 -8.96 -20.34 -14.57
C VAL A 96 -9.88 -21.38 -15.22
N ASN A 97 -11.20 -21.27 -15.02
CA ASN A 97 -12.15 -22.16 -15.67
C ASN A 97 -12.39 -21.79 -17.15
N GLU A 98 -13.19 -22.59 -17.85
CA GLU A 98 -13.54 -22.37 -19.27
C GLU A 98 -14.28 -21.05 -19.52
N GLN A 99 -14.86 -20.44 -18.49
CA GLN A 99 -15.55 -19.14 -18.56
C GLN A 99 -14.59 -17.96 -18.31
N GLY A 100 -13.29 -18.20 -18.12
CA GLY A 100 -12.31 -17.16 -17.82
C GLY A 100 -12.34 -16.69 -16.36
N GLN A 101 -12.96 -17.44 -15.46
CA GLN A 101 -13.07 -17.08 -14.05
C GLN A 101 -11.94 -17.71 -13.24
N PRO A 102 -11.12 -16.90 -12.52
CA PRO A 102 -10.13 -17.41 -11.59
C PRO A 102 -10.73 -18.29 -10.51
N ILE A 103 -10.06 -19.39 -10.20
CA ILE A 103 -10.39 -20.34 -9.13
C ILE A 103 -9.30 -20.29 -8.08
N TYR A 104 -9.73 -20.20 -6.82
CA TYR A 104 -8.88 -20.27 -5.64
C TYR A 104 -9.32 -21.45 -4.78
N ARG A 105 -8.35 -22.13 -4.15
CA ARG A 105 -8.59 -23.29 -3.30
C ARG A 105 -7.99 -23.12 -1.92
N GLY A 106 -8.66 -23.70 -0.94
CA GLY A 106 -8.21 -23.75 0.44
C GLY A 106 -8.79 -24.96 1.16
N GLY A 107 -8.67 -24.98 2.49
CA GLY A 107 -9.17 -26.06 3.33
C GLY A 107 -10.08 -25.55 4.44
N TYR A 108 -11.11 -26.33 4.76
CA TYR A 108 -12.04 -26.08 5.85
C TYR A 108 -11.82 -27.12 6.95
N LEU A 109 -11.31 -26.69 8.10
CA LEU A 109 -11.04 -27.54 9.29
C LEU A 109 -10.15 -28.76 9.01
N GLY A 110 -9.38 -28.77 7.93
CA GLY A 110 -8.56 -29.92 7.51
C GLY A 110 -9.36 -31.14 7.05
N MET A 111 -10.65 -30.99 6.80
CA MET A 111 -11.56 -32.10 6.46
C MET A 111 -12.29 -31.92 5.13
N ALA A 112 -12.42 -30.69 4.66
CA ALA A 112 -13.14 -30.36 3.43
C ALA A 112 -12.37 -29.34 2.61
N ASP A 113 -12.61 -29.34 1.30
CA ASP A 113 -12.05 -28.35 0.39
C ASP A 113 -12.89 -27.08 0.37
N VAL A 114 -12.22 -25.92 0.27
CA VAL A 114 -12.87 -24.65 -0.05
C VAL A 114 -12.53 -24.30 -1.48
N VAL A 115 -13.54 -23.93 -2.26
CA VAL A 115 -13.37 -23.42 -3.63
C VAL A 115 -14.02 -22.04 -3.70
N LEU A 116 -13.25 -21.04 -4.11
CA LEU A 116 -13.75 -19.71 -4.46
C LEU A 116 -13.58 -19.50 -5.96
N ILE A 117 -14.64 -19.05 -6.62
CA ILE A 117 -14.64 -18.63 -8.02
C ILE A 117 -14.89 -17.13 -8.08
N ASP A 118 -13.97 -16.41 -8.70
CA ASP A 118 -14.13 -14.99 -9.02
C ASP A 118 -14.98 -14.83 -10.29
N ILE A 119 -16.25 -14.44 -10.12
CA ILE A 119 -17.20 -14.30 -11.24
C ILE A 119 -16.83 -13.12 -12.14
N SER A 120 -16.03 -12.17 -11.65
CA SER A 120 -15.61 -10.99 -12.40
C SER A 120 -14.49 -11.25 -13.42
N GLY A 121 -13.96 -12.48 -13.48
CA GLY A 121 -12.92 -12.86 -14.45
C GLY A 121 -11.55 -12.25 -14.15
N GLY A 122 -11.23 -12.00 -12.88
CA GLY A 122 -9.98 -11.39 -12.44
C GLY A 122 -10.00 -9.86 -12.36
N ASN A 123 -11.12 -9.21 -12.65
CA ASN A 123 -11.28 -7.76 -12.58
C ASN A 123 -12.20 -7.34 -11.41
N VAL A 124 -11.78 -7.72 -10.21
CA VAL A 124 -12.54 -7.50 -8.97
C VAL A 124 -12.61 -6.01 -8.64
N LYS A 125 -13.82 -5.51 -8.43
CA LYS A 125 -14.17 -4.14 -8.04
C LYS A 125 -15.36 -4.16 -7.08
N PRO A 126 -15.75 -3.04 -6.43
CA PRO A 126 -16.98 -3.01 -5.66
C PRO A 126 -18.18 -3.39 -6.53
N GLY A 127 -19.04 -4.26 -6.02
CA GLY A 127 -20.14 -4.89 -6.76
C GLY A 127 -19.76 -6.13 -7.56
N SER A 128 -18.48 -6.52 -7.64
CA SER A 128 -18.10 -7.82 -8.20
C SER A 128 -18.67 -8.96 -7.35
N GLU A 129 -18.88 -10.11 -8.00
CA GLU A 129 -19.45 -11.30 -7.36
C GLU A 129 -18.41 -12.40 -7.19
N VAL A 130 -18.57 -13.18 -6.13
CA VAL A 130 -17.84 -14.43 -5.91
C VAL A 130 -18.80 -15.58 -5.65
N SER A 131 -18.36 -16.79 -5.97
CA SER A 131 -19.04 -18.02 -5.56
C SER A 131 -18.12 -18.82 -4.67
N VAL A 132 -18.58 -19.19 -3.48
CA VAL A 132 -17.81 -20.00 -2.53
C VAL A 132 -18.55 -21.31 -2.27
N ALA A 133 -17.80 -22.41 -2.27
CA ALA A 133 -18.28 -23.73 -1.86
C ALA A 133 -17.34 -24.35 -0.82
N VAL A 134 -17.94 -25.13 0.07
CA VAL A 134 -17.24 -26.06 0.97
C VAL A 134 -17.63 -27.47 0.55
N ASP A 135 -16.64 -28.33 0.30
CA ASP A 135 -16.83 -29.71 -0.16
C ASP A 135 -17.73 -29.84 -1.40
N ASN A 136 -17.52 -28.95 -2.39
CA ASN A 136 -18.33 -28.83 -3.61
C ASN A 136 -19.83 -28.54 -3.37
N ASN A 137 -20.22 -28.16 -2.16
CA ASN A 137 -21.58 -27.72 -1.85
C ASN A 137 -21.71 -26.22 -2.14
N TRP A 138 -22.40 -25.91 -3.24
CA TRP A 138 -22.57 -24.56 -3.74
C TRP A 138 -23.86 -23.91 -3.24
N ASN A 139 -23.77 -22.65 -2.81
CA ASN A 139 -24.95 -21.82 -2.66
C ASN A 139 -25.36 -21.23 -4.02
N GLN A 140 -26.67 -21.02 -4.24
CA GLN A 140 -27.19 -20.26 -5.39
C GLN A 140 -26.89 -18.77 -5.24
N GLU A 141 -26.86 -18.26 -4.01
CA GLU A 141 -26.52 -16.86 -3.73
C GLU A 141 -25.02 -16.62 -3.94
N ARG A 142 -24.70 -15.40 -4.39
CA ARG A 142 -23.32 -14.96 -4.63
C ARG A 142 -22.87 -14.04 -3.50
N GLY A 143 -21.58 -14.08 -3.18
CA GLY A 143 -20.96 -13.08 -2.33
C GLY A 143 -20.72 -11.80 -3.11
N ILE A 144 -20.96 -10.64 -2.50
CA ILE A 144 -20.81 -9.33 -3.16
C ILE A 144 -19.65 -8.56 -2.55
N CYS A 145 -18.72 -8.11 -3.40
CA CYS A 145 -17.54 -7.39 -2.98
C CYS A 145 -17.83 -5.91 -2.67
N GLY A 146 -17.32 -5.42 -1.55
CA GLY A 146 -17.41 -4.03 -1.09
C GLY A 146 -16.11 -3.54 -0.44
N VAL A 147 -16.10 -2.27 -0.08
CA VAL A 147 -15.00 -1.60 0.67
C VAL A 147 -15.24 -1.61 2.16
#